data_AF-A0AAX6DTW3-F1
#
_entry.id   AF-A0AAX6DTW3-F1
#
_cell.length_a   1.000
_cell.length_b   1.000
_cell.length_c   1.000
_cell.angle_alpha   90.00
_cell.angle_beta   90.00
_cell.angle_gamma   90.00
#
_symmetry.space_group_name_H-M   'P 1'
#
loop_
_entity.id
_entity.type
_entity.pdbx_description
1 polymer ?
#
loop_
_entity_poly.entity_id
_entity_poly.type
_entity_poly.pdbx_seq_one_letter_code
_entity_poly.pdbx_strand_id
1 'polypeptide(L)'
;MYTQLEGKTRVTLKKSGVVLDLVPPPTKVNNLIFGRTWIDSPGEMVMTNLTTGDKVVLYFQPCGWFGSGRYEVDGYVYNSEEEPKMLMTGKWNQSMSYQPCDQEGEPLPGTEMKEVWKVAAAPANDKYQYTYFAHKINSFDTAPKKLLASDSRLRPDRCALEQGDTSKAGAEKGRLEERQREEKRTREAKGHQFTPKWFNRTDDIAPTPWGDLEIYEYNGKYSEHRATVDSSDSIEVVDAKSIEFNPWQYANLSSE
;
A
#
# COMPACT_ATOMS: atom_id res chain seq x y z
N MET A 1 14.72 12.56 -5.57
CA MET A 1 14.29 12.40 -4.16
C MET A 1 13.99 10.94 -3.93
N TYR A 2 14.53 10.33 -2.87
CA TYR A 2 14.11 8.98 -2.46
C TYR A 2 12.91 9.12 -1.53
N THR A 3 11.86 8.34 -1.81
CA THR A 3 10.72 8.14 -0.93
C THR A 3 10.83 6.72 -0.41
N GLN A 4 11.15 6.60 0.87
CA GLN A 4 11.33 5.33 1.55
C GLN A 4 9.98 4.84 2.05
N LEU A 5 9.60 3.60 1.70
CA LEU A 5 8.50 2.93 2.36
C LEU A 5 9.06 2.24 3.61
N GLU A 6 8.86 2.87 4.75
CA GLU A 6 9.20 2.32 6.05
C GLU A 6 8.09 1.37 6.48
N GLY A 7 8.24 0.08 6.15
CA GLY A 7 7.25 -0.92 6.50
C GLY A 7 7.60 -2.32 6.02
N LYS A 8 7.22 -3.30 6.83
CA LYS A 8 7.34 -4.71 6.54
C LYS A 8 5.96 -5.26 6.16
N THR A 9 5.87 -6.01 5.07
CA THR A 9 4.61 -6.58 4.58
C THR A 9 4.56 -8.06 4.89
N ARG A 10 3.55 -8.47 5.68
CA ARG A 10 3.25 -9.87 5.97
C ARG A 10 1.99 -10.32 5.25
N VAL A 11 2.08 -11.43 4.54
CA VAL A 11 0.94 -12.03 3.82
C VAL A 11 0.71 -13.44 4.33
N THR A 12 -0.47 -13.69 4.88
CA THR A 12 -0.89 -15.03 5.31
C THR A 12 -1.88 -15.62 4.31
N LEU A 13 -1.52 -16.73 3.68
CA LEU A 13 -2.42 -17.48 2.81
C LEU A 13 -3.38 -18.34 3.66
N LYS A 14 -4.58 -17.83 3.90
CA LYS A 14 -5.57 -18.43 4.84
C LYS A 14 -5.82 -19.92 4.65
N LYS A 15 -5.80 -20.42 3.40
CA LYS A 15 -6.10 -21.84 3.10
C LYS A 15 -4.95 -22.79 3.47
N SER A 16 -3.71 -22.37 3.23
CA SER A 16 -2.52 -23.21 3.46
C SER A 16 -1.80 -22.90 4.77
N GLY A 17 -2.08 -21.74 5.38
CA GLY A 17 -1.36 -21.25 6.55
C GLY A 17 0.03 -20.68 6.24
N VAL A 18 0.43 -20.66 4.96
CA VAL A 18 1.73 -20.11 4.53
C VAL A 18 1.83 -18.63 4.89
N VAL A 19 2.94 -18.25 5.51
CA VAL A 19 3.24 -16.87 5.88
C VAL A 19 4.42 -16.38 5.05
N LEU A 20 4.17 -15.36 4.24
CA LEU A 20 5.18 -14.66 3.44
C LEU A 20 5.52 -13.33 4.07
N ASP A 21 6.77 -12.93 3.90
CA ASP A 21 7.32 -11.73 4.51
C ASP A 21 8.22 -11.01 3.52
N LEU A 22 8.02 -9.70 3.34
CA LEU A 22 8.81 -8.89 2.43
C LEU A 22 8.94 -7.44 2.88
N VAL A 23 10.04 -6.81 2.45
CA VAL A 23 10.21 -5.35 2.49
C VAL A 23 10.26 -4.87 1.04
N PRO A 24 9.36 -3.96 0.62
CA PRO A 24 9.39 -3.46 -0.75
C PRO A 24 10.67 -2.66 -1.04
N PRO A 25 11.14 -2.61 -2.30
CA PRO A 25 12.30 -1.81 -2.66
C PRO A 25 12.01 -0.31 -2.47
N PRO A 26 13.03 0.52 -2.22
CA PRO A 26 12.85 1.96 -2.08
C PRO A 26 12.34 2.57 -3.38
N THR A 27 11.55 3.64 -3.29
CA THR A 27 11.07 4.38 -4.46
C THR A 27 11.90 5.65 -4.67
N LYS A 28 12.22 5.97 -5.92
CA LYS A 28 12.98 7.15 -6.32
C LYS A 28 12.19 7.99 -7.30
N VAL A 29 11.98 9.25 -6.95
CA VAL A 29 11.41 10.27 -7.84
C VAL A 29 12.56 11.02 -8.51
N ASN A 30 12.67 10.86 -9.82
CA ASN A 30 13.66 11.51 -10.67
C ASN A 30 13.06 12.76 -11.33
N ASN A 31 13.90 13.75 -11.65
CA ASN A 31 13.51 14.97 -12.35
C ASN A 31 12.39 15.75 -11.64
N LEU A 32 12.54 15.97 -10.33
CA LEU A 32 11.54 16.70 -9.53
C LEU A 32 11.55 18.21 -9.84
N ILE A 33 12.72 18.78 -10.15
CA ILE A 33 12.88 20.23 -10.40
C ILE A 33 12.94 20.53 -11.90
N PHE A 34 13.71 19.76 -12.66
CA PHE A 34 13.92 19.98 -14.09
C PHE A 34 13.65 18.70 -14.91
N GLY A 35 12.97 18.87 -16.04
CA GLY A 35 12.61 17.79 -16.95
C GLY A 35 11.31 17.08 -16.58
N ARG A 36 10.97 16.03 -17.33
CA ARG A 36 9.79 15.21 -17.04
C ARG A 36 10.07 14.33 -15.83
N THR A 37 9.27 14.50 -14.77
CA THR A 37 9.30 13.66 -13.56
C THR A 37 8.95 12.22 -13.89
N TRP A 38 9.65 11.27 -13.26
CA TRP A 38 9.36 9.85 -13.38
C TRP A 38 9.81 9.10 -12.13
N ILE A 39 9.24 7.91 -11.93
CA ILE A 39 9.43 7.09 -10.74
C ILE A 39 10.26 5.86 -11.12
N ASP A 40 11.20 5.50 -10.24
CA ASP A 40 11.95 4.26 -10.28
C ASP A 40 11.87 3.56 -8.92
N SER A 41 12.18 2.27 -8.86
CA SER A 41 12.23 1.52 -7.59
C SER A 41 13.47 0.63 -7.49
N PRO A 42 14.69 1.19 -7.50
CA PRO A 42 15.91 0.40 -7.61
C PRO A 42 16.24 -0.35 -6.32
N GLY A 43 16.87 -1.51 -6.46
CA GLY A 43 17.43 -2.28 -5.34
C GLY A 43 16.88 -3.69 -5.24
N GLU A 44 17.38 -4.41 -4.24
CA GLU A 44 16.97 -5.78 -3.96
C GLU A 44 15.68 -5.81 -3.14
N MET A 45 14.77 -6.72 -3.50
CA MET A 45 13.60 -7.10 -2.74
C MET A 45 13.69 -8.58 -2.42
N VAL A 46 13.68 -8.92 -1.14
CA VAL A 46 13.63 -10.31 -0.67
C VAL A 46 12.25 -10.58 -0.09
N MET A 47 11.59 -11.62 -0.61
CA MET A 47 10.38 -12.18 -0.03
C MET A 47 10.68 -13.58 0.50
N THR A 48 10.44 -13.81 1.79
CA THR A 48 10.72 -15.09 2.45
C THR A 48 9.42 -15.80 2.80
N ASN A 49 9.33 -17.08 2.49
CA ASN A 49 8.32 -17.98 3.04
C ASN A 49 8.77 -18.44 4.43
N LEU A 50 8.17 -17.86 5.48
CA LEU A 50 8.52 -18.18 6.87
C LEU A 50 8.11 -19.59 7.30
N THR A 51 7.31 -20.29 6.49
CA THR A 51 6.85 -21.65 6.78
C THR A 51 7.80 -22.71 6.22
N THR A 52 8.36 -22.50 5.03
CA THR A 52 9.22 -23.49 4.34
C THR A 52 10.69 -23.10 4.29
N GLY A 53 11.01 -21.82 4.39
CA GLY A 53 12.36 -21.29 4.17
C GLY A 53 12.66 -20.92 2.71
N ASP A 54 11.75 -21.20 1.77
CA ASP A 54 11.90 -20.76 0.38
C ASP A 54 11.95 -19.23 0.30
N LYS A 55 12.72 -18.68 -0.63
CA LYS A 55 12.86 -17.22 -0.79
C LYS A 55 12.80 -16.81 -2.25
N VAL A 56 12.25 -15.62 -2.50
CA VAL A 56 12.34 -14.93 -3.78
C VAL A 56 13.27 -13.75 -3.60
N VAL A 57 14.28 -13.63 -4.45
CA VAL A 57 15.19 -12.48 -4.49
C VAL A 57 15.04 -11.83 -5.85
N LEU A 58 14.48 -10.62 -5.88
CA LEU A 58 14.32 -9.83 -7.10
C LEU A 58 15.19 -8.58 -7.01
N TYR A 59 15.94 -8.30 -8.07
CA TYR A 59 16.74 -7.10 -8.22
C TYR A 59 16.07 -6.16 -9.22
N PHE A 60 15.64 -5.00 -8.73
CA PHE A 60 15.08 -3.93 -9.54
C PHE A 60 16.23 -3.09 -10.08
N GLN A 61 16.48 -3.22 -11.38
CA GLN A 61 17.60 -2.60 -12.05
C GLN A 61 17.48 -1.06 -11.98
N PRO A 62 18.53 -0.36 -11.50
CA PRO A 62 18.53 1.09 -11.56
C PRO A 62 18.60 1.56 -13.02
N CYS A 63 17.89 2.63 -13.34
CA CYS A 63 18.01 3.25 -14.66
C CYS A 63 19.44 3.79 -14.90
N GLY A 64 20.16 3.14 -15.80
CA GLY A 64 21.49 3.51 -16.28
C GLY A 64 21.47 4.59 -17.37
N TRP A 65 22.63 4.80 -18.00
CA TRP A 65 22.75 5.73 -19.13
C TRP A 65 21.80 5.37 -20.27
N PHE A 66 21.23 6.40 -20.89
CA PHE A 66 20.25 6.28 -21.98
C PHE A 66 18.99 5.44 -21.65
N GLY A 67 18.73 5.16 -20.38
CA GLY A 67 17.55 4.38 -19.98
C GLY A 67 17.75 2.86 -19.95
N SER A 68 18.97 2.37 -20.09
CA SER A 68 19.29 0.95 -19.86
C SER A 68 18.87 0.51 -18.45
N GLY A 69 18.34 -0.70 -18.28
CA GLY A 69 17.87 -1.19 -16.98
C GLY A 69 16.53 -0.59 -16.54
N ARG A 70 16.00 0.42 -17.23
CA ARG A 70 14.82 1.13 -16.75
C ARG A 70 13.61 0.21 -16.70
N TYR A 71 13.11 0.05 -15.48
CA TYR A 71 11.98 -0.80 -15.09
C TYR A 71 12.24 -2.30 -15.09
N GLU A 72 13.46 -2.72 -15.41
CA GLU A 72 13.82 -4.13 -15.49
C GLU A 72 13.92 -4.72 -14.09
N VAL A 73 13.44 -5.95 -13.95
CA VAL A 73 13.48 -6.73 -12.72
C VAL A 73 13.93 -8.12 -13.10
N ASP A 74 14.99 -8.59 -12.45
CA ASP A 74 15.55 -9.92 -12.65
C ASP A 74 15.79 -10.57 -11.30
N GLY A 75 15.72 -11.88 -11.23
CA GLY A 75 15.99 -12.59 -9.99
C GLY A 75 15.53 -14.03 -10.03
N TYR A 76 15.46 -14.63 -8.86
CA TYR A 76 15.23 -16.06 -8.74
C TYR A 76 14.32 -16.39 -7.56
N VAL A 77 13.65 -17.53 -7.68
CA VAL A 77 13.06 -18.25 -6.56
C VAL A 77 14.02 -19.36 -6.14
N TYR A 78 14.37 -19.36 -4.87
CA TYR A 78 15.23 -20.33 -4.22
C TYR A 78 14.43 -21.23 -3.30
N ASN A 79 14.81 -22.50 -3.22
CA ASN A 79 14.33 -23.38 -2.16
C ASN A 79 15.03 -23.04 -0.82
N SER A 80 14.65 -23.74 0.25
CA SER A 80 15.27 -23.62 1.57
C SER A 80 16.74 -24.03 1.66
N GLU A 81 17.28 -24.70 0.64
CA GLU A 81 18.70 -25.08 0.51
C GLU A 81 19.52 -24.04 -0.27
N GLU A 82 18.92 -22.88 -0.55
CA GLU A 82 19.51 -21.79 -1.34
C GLU A 82 19.83 -22.14 -2.81
N GLU A 83 19.18 -23.17 -3.35
CA GLU A 83 19.29 -23.54 -4.75
C GLU A 83 18.26 -22.81 -5.59
N PRO A 84 18.65 -22.17 -6.71
CA PRO A 84 17.69 -21.55 -7.62
C PRO A 84 16.82 -22.63 -8.28
N LYS A 85 15.51 -22.36 -8.38
CA LYS A 85 14.52 -23.26 -9.00
C LYS A 85 13.76 -22.59 -10.14
N MET A 86 13.59 -21.27 -10.07
CA MET A 86 12.94 -20.50 -11.13
C MET A 86 13.68 -19.20 -11.35
N LEU A 87 14.04 -18.90 -12.59
CA LEU A 87 14.38 -17.57 -13.06
C LEU A 87 13.09 -16.74 -13.13
N MET A 88 13.15 -15.49 -12.67
CA MET A 88 12.10 -14.49 -12.82
C MET A 88 12.68 -13.26 -13.51
N THR A 89 11.99 -12.76 -14.53
CA THR A 89 12.43 -11.57 -15.27
C THR A 89 11.25 -10.81 -15.85
N GLY A 90 11.41 -9.51 -16.07
CA GLY A 90 10.42 -8.70 -16.74
C GLY A 90 10.61 -7.20 -16.51
N LYS A 91 9.51 -6.47 -16.66
CA LYS A 91 9.44 -5.05 -16.34
C LYS A 91 8.30 -4.79 -15.38
N TRP A 92 8.58 -4.22 -14.21
CA TRP A 92 7.57 -4.02 -13.16
C TRP A 92 6.41 -3.10 -13.58
N ASN A 93 6.60 -2.33 -14.64
CA ASN A 93 5.55 -1.47 -15.21
C ASN A 93 4.84 -2.07 -16.43
N GLN A 94 5.16 -3.30 -16.84
CA GLN A 94 4.59 -3.97 -18.02
C GLN A 94 4.17 -5.42 -17.75
N SER A 95 5.10 -6.31 -17.47
CA SER A 95 4.82 -7.72 -17.19
C SER A 95 6.00 -8.39 -16.48
N MET A 96 5.69 -9.47 -15.77
CA MET A 96 6.67 -10.36 -15.14
C MET A 96 6.43 -11.78 -15.64
N SER A 97 7.54 -12.49 -15.86
CA SER A 97 7.54 -13.88 -16.30
C SER A 97 8.48 -14.71 -15.44
N TYR A 98 8.33 -16.02 -15.50
CA TYR A 98 9.24 -16.97 -14.87
C TYR A 98 9.52 -18.17 -15.76
N GLN A 99 10.63 -18.85 -15.50
CA GLN A 99 11.01 -20.09 -16.17
C GLN A 99 11.77 -20.99 -15.20
N PRO A 100 11.51 -22.32 -15.18
CA PRO A 100 12.34 -23.25 -14.40
C PRO A 100 13.81 -23.17 -14.82
N CYS A 101 14.72 -23.18 -13.84
CA CYS A 101 16.16 -23.12 -14.07
C CYS A 101 16.89 -24.27 -13.37
N ASP A 102 18.13 -24.52 -13.79
CA ASP A 102 19.05 -25.41 -13.09
C ASP A 102 19.74 -24.71 -11.90
N GLN A 103 20.71 -25.40 -11.28
CA GLN A 103 21.48 -24.90 -10.15
C GLN A 103 22.39 -23.71 -10.50
N GLU A 104 22.73 -23.51 -11.78
CA GLU A 104 23.50 -22.36 -12.24
C GLU A 104 22.58 -21.14 -12.53
N GLY A 105 21.26 -21.34 -12.46
CA GLY A 105 20.27 -20.32 -12.76
C GLY A 105 19.94 -20.21 -14.26
N GLU A 106 20.41 -21.15 -15.07
CA GLU A 106 20.15 -21.19 -16.50
C GLU A 106 18.81 -21.88 -16.80
N PRO A 107 18.02 -21.39 -17.78
CA PRO A 107 16.75 -22.00 -18.13
C PRO A 107 16.88 -23.47 -18.53
N LEU A 108 16.01 -24.33 -17.97
CA LEU A 108 16.03 -25.76 -18.28
C LEU A 108 15.71 -26.04 -19.76
N PRO A 109 16.43 -26.96 -20.43
CA PRO A 109 16.16 -27.32 -21.82
C PRO A 109 14.71 -27.78 -22.02
N GLY A 110 14.05 -27.28 -23.07
CA GLY A 110 12.68 -27.63 -23.41
C GLY A 110 11.61 -26.96 -22.54
N THR A 111 11.99 -26.04 -21.64
CA THR A 111 11.04 -25.17 -20.95
C THR A 111 10.87 -23.85 -21.69
N GLU A 112 9.75 -23.17 -21.45
CA GLU A 112 9.45 -21.86 -22.01
C GLU A 112 9.14 -20.87 -20.89
N MET A 113 9.44 -19.60 -21.15
CA MET A 113 9.11 -18.49 -20.28
C MET A 113 7.59 -18.32 -20.16
N LYS A 114 7.06 -18.30 -18.94
CA LYS A 114 5.62 -18.16 -18.65
C LYS A 114 5.33 -16.81 -17.99
N GLU A 115 4.40 -16.05 -18.56
CA GLU A 115 3.91 -14.81 -17.96
C GLU A 115 3.12 -15.12 -16.67
N VAL A 116 3.50 -14.48 -15.56
CA VAL A 116 2.86 -14.61 -14.24
C VAL A 116 2.02 -13.38 -13.92
N TRP A 117 2.42 -12.22 -14.43
CA TRP A 117 1.72 -10.97 -14.19
C TRP A 117 1.87 -10.02 -15.38
N LYS A 118 0.82 -9.24 -15.63
CA LYS A 118 0.80 -8.18 -16.63
C LYS A 118 0.06 -6.97 -16.12
N VAL A 119 0.57 -5.79 -16.43
CA VAL A 119 -0.07 -4.52 -16.10
C VAL A 119 -1.43 -4.44 -16.77
N ALA A 120 -2.45 -4.06 -16.00
CA ALA A 120 -3.78 -3.81 -16.53
C ALA A 120 -3.81 -2.53 -17.37
N ALA A 121 -4.73 -2.45 -18.34
CA ALA A 121 -4.97 -1.22 -19.06
C ALA A 121 -5.38 -0.08 -18.11
N ALA A 122 -4.96 1.14 -18.40
CA ALA A 122 -5.35 2.35 -17.70
C ALA A 122 -6.19 3.26 -18.62
N PRO A 123 -7.03 4.15 -18.07
CA PRO A 123 -7.73 5.15 -18.85
C PRO A 123 -6.78 5.99 -19.71
N ALA A 124 -7.14 6.18 -20.98
CA ALA A 124 -6.39 7.06 -21.87
C ALA A 124 -6.56 8.52 -21.43
N ASN A 125 -5.48 9.30 -21.46
CA ASN A 125 -5.46 10.74 -21.12
C ASN A 125 -5.99 11.09 -19.73
N ASP A 126 -5.84 10.18 -18.75
CA ASP A 126 -6.18 10.49 -17.37
C ASP A 126 -5.32 11.66 -16.84
N LYS A 127 -5.97 12.64 -16.21
CA LYS A 127 -5.32 13.87 -15.71
C LYS A 127 -4.20 13.58 -14.71
N TYR A 128 -4.36 12.55 -13.89
CA TYR A 128 -3.42 12.17 -12.83
C TYR A 128 -2.71 10.84 -13.11
N GLN A 129 -2.90 10.28 -14.32
CA GLN A 129 -2.37 8.98 -14.74
C GLN A 129 -2.82 7.81 -13.84
N TYR A 130 -4.02 7.91 -13.29
CA TYR A 130 -4.59 6.87 -12.44
C TYR A 130 -5.03 5.64 -13.22
N THR A 131 -4.89 4.47 -12.59
CA THR A 131 -5.49 3.23 -13.08
C THR A 131 -7.00 3.24 -12.82
N TYR A 132 -7.75 2.36 -13.51
CA TYR A 132 -9.17 2.15 -13.18
C TYR A 132 -9.39 1.74 -11.72
N PHE A 133 -8.43 1.00 -11.14
CA PHE A 133 -8.47 0.62 -9.73
C PHE A 133 -8.33 1.84 -8.81
N ALA A 134 -7.41 2.75 -9.10
CA ALA A 134 -7.22 3.99 -8.32
C ALA A 134 -8.48 4.88 -8.32
N HIS A 135 -9.16 5.01 -9.47
CA HIS A 135 -10.46 5.70 -9.57
C HIS A 135 -11.54 5.06 -8.69
N LYS A 136 -11.57 3.72 -8.60
CA LYS A 136 -12.54 3.02 -7.75
C LYS A 136 -12.30 3.26 -6.27
N ILE A 137 -11.04 3.34 -5.81
CA ILE A 137 -10.71 3.46 -4.38
C ILE A 137 -11.38 4.71 -3.75
N ASN A 138 -11.43 5.83 -4.46
CA ASN A 138 -12.02 7.07 -3.94
C ASN A 138 -13.50 7.27 -4.32
N SER A 139 -14.06 6.42 -5.18
CA SER A 139 -15.43 6.57 -5.66
C SER A 139 -16.48 6.18 -4.61
N PHE A 140 -17.52 6.99 -4.50
CA PHE A 140 -18.72 6.69 -3.71
C PHE A 140 -19.55 5.54 -4.29
N ASP A 141 -19.43 5.24 -5.58
CA ASP A 141 -20.16 4.13 -6.22
C ASP A 141 -19.70 2.77 -5.69
N THR A 142 -18.47 2.71 -5.15
CA THR A 142 -17.90 1.51 -4.51
C THR A 142 -17.86 1.61 -2.99
N ALA A 143 -18.42 2.69 -2.42
CA ALA A 143 -18.43 2.88 -0.98
C ALA A 143 -19.35 1.87 -0.30
N PRO A 144 -18.93 1.26 0.83
CA PRO A 144 -19.84 0.48 1.65
C PRO A 144 -20.91 1.38 2.26
N LYS A 145 -22.10 0.82 2.53
CA LYS A 145 -23.16 1.52 3.27
C LYS A 145 -22.65 1.95 4.64
N LYS A 146 -23.16 3.09 5.13
CA LYS A 146 -22.82 3.68 6.44
C LYS A 146 -21.30 3.85 6.61
N LEU A 147 -20.71 4.71 5.79
CA LEU A 147 -19.30 5.08 5.96
C LEU A 147 -19.06 5.63 7.37
N LEU A 148 -17.91 5.29 7.94
CA LEU A 148 -17.43 5.98 9.13
C LEU A 148 -17.05 7.41 8.76
N ALA A 149 -17.27 8.37 9.66
CA ALA A 149 -16.83 9.75 9.47
C ALA A 149 -15.31 9.87 9.22
N SER A 150 -14.51 8.87 9.58
CA SER A 150 -13.08 8.81 9.33
C SER A 150 -12.71 8.27 7.93
N ASP A 151 -13.66 7.84 7.10
CA ASP A 151 -13.37 7.27 5.77
C ASP A 151 -12.80 8.36 4.84
N SER A 152 -11.75 8.00 4.09
CA SER A 152 -11.04 8.96 3.23
C SER A 152 -11.88 9.48 2.07
N ARG A 153 -12.94 8.77 1.66
CA ARG A 153 -13.87 9.25 0.60
C ARG A 153 -14.62 10.51 1.02
N LEU A 154 -14.78 10.72 2.33
CA LEU A 154 -15.49 11.88 2.89
C LEU A 154 -14.61 13.13 2.96
N ARG A 155 -13.31 13.03 2.66
CA ARG A 155 -12.38 14.17 2.76
C ARG A 155 -12.74 15.29 1.78
N PRO A 156 -13.17 16.47 2.27
CA PRO A 156 -13.72 17.53 1.42
C PRO A 156 -12.68 18.16 0.49
N ASP A 157 -11.41 18.19 0.90
CA ASP A 157 -10.30 18.66 0.08
C ASP A 157 -10.04 17.75 -1.13
N ARG A 158 -10.10 16.43 -0.93
CA ARG A 158 -9.98 15.43 -2.00
C ARG A 158 -11.17 15.47 -2.94
N CYS A 159 -12.40 15.57 -2.41
CA CYS A 159 -13.61 15.69 -3.24
C CYS A 159 -13.59 16.95 -4.12
N ALA A 160 -13.17 18.09 -3.57
CA ALA A 160 -13.04 19.33 -4.34
C ALA A 160 -11.99 19.20 -5.45
N LEU A 161 -10.84 18.57 -5.15
CA LEU A 161 -9.78 18.35 -6.13
C LEU A 161 -10.22 17.43 -7.28
N GLU A 162 -11.00 16.39 -6.99
CA GLU A 162 -11.56 15.47 -7.97
C GLU A 162 -12.58 16.17 -8.89
N GLN A 163 -13.35 17.12 -8.35
CA GLN A 163 -14.25 17.99 -9.12
C GLN A 163 -13.53 19.11 -9.90
N GLY A 164 -12.21 19.24 -9.74
CA GLY A 164 -11.41 20.28 -10.40
C GLY A 164 -11.42 21.65 -9.72
N ASP A 165 -12.06 21.78 -8.55
CA ASP A 165 -12.07 23.02 -7.76
C ASP A 165 -10.82 23.12 -6.88
N THR A 166 -9.73 23.59 -7.48
CA THR A 166 -8.42 23.71 -6.82
C THR A 166 -8.40 24.72 -5.68
N SER A 167 -9.21 25.79 -5.78
CA SER A 167 -9.32 26.82 -4.76
C SER A 167 -9.95 26.25 -3.48
N LYS A 168 -11.12 25.60 -3.62
CA LYS A 168 -11.79 24.94 -2.51
C LYS A 168 -10.97 23.81 -1.91
N ALA A 169 -10.29 23.02 -2.75
CA ALA A 169 -9.39 21.98 -2.28
C ALA A 169 -8.27 22.54 -1.40
N GLY A 170 -7.65 23.66 -1.79
CA GLY A 170 -6.63 24.35 -1.00
C GLY A 170 -7.17 24.87 0.34
N ALA A 171 -8.34 25.50 0.34
CA ALA A 171 -8.97 26.01 1.55
C ALA A 171 -9.34 24.90 2.54
N GLU A 172 -9.98 23.83 2.07
CA GLU A 172 -10.35 22.68 2.91
C GLU A 172 -9.11 21.93 3.42
N LYS A 173 -8.05 21.80 2.62
CA LYS A 173 -6.77 21.23 3.08
C LYS A 173 -6.21 22.00 4.26
N GLY A 174 -6.14 23.34 4.15
CA GLY A 174 -5.68 24.20 5.25
C GLY A 174 -6.55 24.05 6.51
N ARG A 175 -7.88 24.02 6.35
CA ARG A 175 -8.83 23.83 7.45
C ARG A 175 -8.63 22.48 8.16
N LEU A 176 -8.47 21.39 7.41
CA LEU A 176 -8.27 20.05 7.99
C LEU A 176 -6.93 19.93 8.70
N GLU A 177 -5.85 20.48 8.12
CA GLU A 177 -4.54 20.50 8.76
C GLU A 177 -4.53 21.31 10.06
N GLU A 178 -5.21 22.47 10.11
CA GLU A 178 -5.27 23.24 11.35
C GLU A 178 -6.11 22.54 12.41
N ARG A 179 -7.25 21.94 12.04
CA ARG A 179 -8.03 21.08 12.96
C ARG A 179 -7.17 19.93 13.52
N GLN A 180 -6.30 19.33 12.70
CA GLN A 180 -5.37 18.29 13.16
C GLN A 180 -4.34 18.84 14.16
N ARG A 181 -3.79 20.03 13.91
CA ARG A 181 -2.84 20.67 14.82
C ARG A 181 -3.50 21.06 16.14
N GLU A 182 -4.69 21.64 16.11
CA GLU A 182 -5.46 22.01 17.30
C GLU A 182 -5.85 20.79 18.14
N GLU A 183 -6.29 19.72 17.50
CA GLU A 183 -6.57 18.45 18.17
C GLU A 183 -5.32 17.94 18.90
N LYS A 184 -4.19 17.87 18.19
CA LYS A 184 -2.92 17.42 18.77
C LYS A 184 -2.52 18.28 19.97
N ARG A 185 -2.57 19.63 19.84
CA ARG A 185 -2.27 20.56 20.94
C ARG A 185 -3.19 20.31 22.14
N THR A 186 -4.49 20.11 21.91
CA THR A 186 -5.47 19.85 22.98
C THR A 186 -5.22 18.52 23.67
N ARG A 187 -4.91 17.48 22.89
CA ARG A 187 -4.62 16.13 23.38
C ARG A 187 -3.36 16.13 24.24
N GLU A 188 -2.28 16.76 23.77
CA GLU A 188 -1.03 16.90 24.51
C GLU A 188 -1.19 17.74 25.79
N ALA A 189 -1.93 18.85 25.73
CA ALA A 189 -2.21 19.69 26.90
C ALA A 189 -3.00 18.94 28.00
N LYS A 190 -3.83 17.96 27.61
CA LYS A 190 -4.54 17.07 28.55
C LYS A 190 -3.73 15.87 29.01
N GLY A 191 -2.51 15.68 28.50
CA GLY A 191 -1.68 14.51 28.78
C GLY A 191 -2.22 13.19 28.19
N HIS A 192 -3.13 13.27 27.21
CA HIS A 192 -3.73 12.10 26.59
C HIS A 192 -2.83 11.51 25.50
N GLN A 193 -2.68 10.20 25.47
CA GLN A 193 -1.99 9.51 24.39
C GLN A 193 -2.94 9.22 23.21
N PHE A 194 -2.43 9.27 21.98
CA PHE A 194 -3.20 8.84 20.82
C PHE A 194 -3.18 7.32 20.74
N THR A 195 -4.36 6.72 20.61
CA THR A 195 -4.52 5.27 20.41
C THR A 195 -5.38 5.02 19.17
N PRO A 196 -4.89 4.28 18.16
CA PRO A 196 -5.69 3.93 17.00
C PRO A 196 -6.88 3.03 17.39
N LYS A 197 -8.04 3.26 16.78
CA LYS A 197 -9.29 2.56 17.11
C LYS A 197 -9.31 1.09 16.63
N TRP A 198 -8.79 0.85 15.43
CA TRP A 198 -8.91 -0.42 14.71
C TRP A 198 -7.65 -1.28 14.72
N PHE A 199 -6.59 -0.80 15.39
CA PHE A 199 -5.31 -1.47 15.51
C PHE A 199 -4.81 -1.34 16.94
N ASN A 200 -4.09 -2.34 17.43
CA ASN A 200 -3.40 -2.27 18.71
C ASN A 200 -1.90 -2.14 18.44
N ARG A 201 -1.22 -1.29 19.21
CA ARG A 201 0.26 -1.31 19.23
C ARG A 201 0.70 -2.60 19.92
N THR A 202 1.61 -3.33 19.28
CA THR A 202 2.21 -4.53 19.86
C THR A 202 3.50 -4.16 20.60
N ASP A 203 4.05 -5.10 21.38
CA ASP A 203 5.39 -4.97 21.98
C ASP A 203 6.50 -5.35 20.99
N ASP A 204 6.13 -5.85 19.81
CA ASP A 204 7.07 -6.27 18.78
C ASP A 204 7.61 -5.07 17.99
N ILE A 205 8.87 -5.20 17.62
CA ILE A 205 9.59 -4.26 16.76
C ILE A 205 10.06 -5.02 15.52
N ALA A 206 9.77 -4.45 14.35
CA ALA A 206 10.31 -4.95 13.09
C ALA A 206 11.65 -4.25 12.80
N PRO A 207 12.79 -4.96 12.83
CA PRO A 207 14.04 -4.39 12.34
C PRO A 207 13.92 -4.20 10.83
N THR A 208 14.19 -3.00 10.37
CA THR A 208 14.34 -2.69 8.94
C THR A 208 15.74 -2.14 8.69
N PRO A 209 16.24 -2.13 7.45
CA PRO A 209 17.54 -1.52 7.14
C PRO A 209 17.67 -0.04 7.52
N TRP A 210 16.58 0.62 7.95
CA TRP A 210 16.51 2.05 8.22
C TRP A 210 16.12 2.37 9.67
N GLY A 211 15.88 1.33 10.48
CA GLY A 211 15.53 1.48 11.88
C GLY A 211 14.45 0.49 12.32
N ASP A 212 14.22 0.53 13.62
CA ASP A 212 13.24 -0.27 14.32
C ASP A 212 11.85 0.36 14.19
N LEU A 213 10.89 -0.39 13.67
CA LEU A 213 9.50 0.06 13.49
C LEU A 213 8.55 -0.63 14.48
N GLU A 214 7.70 0.16 15.13
CA GLU A 214 6.59 -0.35 15.94
C GLU A 214 5.61 -1.13 15.06
N ILE A 215 5.17 -2.30 15.53
CA ILE A 215 4.18 -3.10 14.82
C ILE A 215 2.78 -2.82 15.38
N TYR A 216 1.84 -2.56 14.48
CA TYR A 216 0.42 -2.42 14.78
C TYR A 216 -0.36 -3.62 14.24
N GLU A 217 -1.08 -4.31 15.11
CA GLU A 217 -1.90 -5.47 14.74
C GLU A 217 -3.37 -5.08 14.60
N TYR A 218 -4.02 -5.58 13.55
CA TYR A 218 -5.44 -5.40 13.35
C TYR A 218 -6.25 -6.08 14.46
N ASN A 219 -7.07 -5.33 15.18
CA ASN A 219 -7.72 -5.81 16.40
C ASN A 219 -9.12 -6.46 16.18
N GLY A 220 -9.54 -6.67 14.93
CA GLY A 220 -10.83 -7.30 14.61
C GLY A 220 -12.08 -6.42 14.77
N LYS A 221 -12.00 -5.34 15.56
CA LYS A 221 -13.17 -4.51 15.93
C LYS A 221 -13.86 -3.85 14.72
N TYR A 222 -13.12 -3.56 13.65
CA TYR A 222 -13.72 -3.00 12.44
C TYR A 222 -14.58 -4.04 11.70
N SER A 223 -14.17 -5.30 11.68
CA SER A 223 -14.91 -6.41 11.08
C SER A 223 -16.19 -6.67 11.87
N GLU A 224 -16.12 -6.63 13.19
CA GLU A 224 -17.30 -6.71 14.07
C GLU A 224 -18.27 -5.57 13.78
N HIS A 225 -17.77 -4.33 13.74
CA HIS A 225 -18.56 -3.16 13.37
C HIS A 225 -19.24 -3.32 12.00
N ARG A 226 -18.51 -3.82 10.99
CA ARG A 226 -19.05 -4.09 9.66
C ARG A 226 -20.12 -5.17 9.68
N ALA A 227 -19.90 -6.28 10.38
CA ALA A 227 -20.88 -7.34 10.52
C ALA A 227 -22.18 -6.82 11.16
N THR A 228 -22.09 -5.98 12.21
CA THR A 228 -23.25 -5.34 12.81
C THR A 228 -23.98 -4.43 11.81
N VAL A 229 -23.25 -3.59 11.07
CA VAL A 229 -23.83 -2.72 10.03
C VAL A 229 -24.54 -3.52 8.96
N ASP A 230 -23.91 -4.59 8.48
CA ASP A 230 -24.44 -5.42 7.40
C ASP A 230 -25.66 -6.26 7.86
N SER A 231 -25.73 -6.62 9.14
CA SER A 231 -26.90 -7.27 9.76
C SER A 231 -28.04 -6.31 10.13
N SER A 232 -27.79 -4.99 10.12
CA SER A 232 -28.82 -4.02 10.46
C SER A 232 -29.72 -3.75 9.25
N ASP A 233 -30.97 -4.18 9.32
CA ASP A 233 -32.02 -4.00 8.28
C ASP A 233 -32.46 -2.55 8.07
N SER A 234 -31.68 -1.55 8.51
CA SER A 234 -32.06 -0.15 8.32
C SER A 234 -32.01 0.20 6.83
N ILE A 235 -33.18 0.38 6.24
CA ILE A 235 -33.42 0.85 4.85
C ILE A 235 -33.04 2.33 4.70
N GLU A 236 -32.64 3.01 5.76
CA GLU A 236 -32.16 4.39 5.69
C GLU A 236 -30.89 4.48 4.83
N VAL A 237 -31.11 4.90 3.58
CA VAL A 237 -30.06 5.33 2.66
C VAL A 237 -29.53 6.64 3.21
N VAL A 238 -28.60 6.55 4.16
CA VAL A 238 -27.80 7.71 4.56
C VAL A 238 -26.98 8.11 3.34
N ASP A 239 -27.26 9.29 2.78
CA ASP A 239 -26.44 9.85 1.72
C ASP A 239 -25.02 9.99 2.27
N ALA A 240 -24.07 9.25 1.70
CA ALA A 240 -22.69 9.28 2.13
C ALA A 240 -22.12 10.71 2.09
N LYS A 241 -22.64 11.58 1.22
CA LYS A 241 -22.23 12.99 1.13
C LYS A 241 -22.72 13.86 2.29
N SER A 242 -23.70 13.39 3.06
CA SER A 242 -24.21 14.08 4.25
C SER A 242 -23.37 13.83 5.51
N ILE A 243 -22.46 12.84 5.47
CA ILE A 243 -21.61 12.47 6.60
C ILE A 243 -20.44 13.47 6.69
N GLU A 244 -20.37 14.23 7.77
CA GLU A 244 -19.25 15.12 8.00
C GLU A 244 -17.97 14.32 8.29
N PHE A 245 -16.89 14.62 7.55
CA PHE A 245 -15.59 14.01 7.80
C PHE A 245 -15.04 14.38 9.18
N ASN A 246 -14.81 13.37 10.00
CA ASN A 246 -14.21 13.46 11.32
C ASN A 246 -13.29 12.24 11.56
N PRO A 247 -11.97 12.39 11.34
CA PRO A 247 -11.02 11.30 11.53
C PRO A 247 -10.64 11.05 12.99
N TRP A 248 -10.92 11.98 13.90
CA TRP A 248 -10.53 11.92 15.31
C TRP A 248 -11.58 11.18 16.15
N GLN A 249 -11.81 9.92 15.82
CA GLN A 249 -12.68 9.03 16.59
C GLN A 249 -11.85 8.30 17.65
N TYR A 250 -11.79 8.86 18.86
CA TYR A 250 -11.14 8.18 19.98
C TYR A 250 -11.98 6.98 20.44
N ALA A 251 -11.34 6.02 21.10
CA ALA A 251 -12.07 5.09 21.95
C ALA A 251 -12.92 5.91 22.94
N ASN A 252 -14.14 5.48 23.25
CA ASN A 252 -14.95 6.14 24.26
C ASN A 252 -14.15 6.19 25.57
N LEU A 253 -13.61 7.36 25.92
CA LEU A 253 -12.95 7.62 27.20
C LEU A 253 -13.94 7.57 28.38
N SER A 254 -15.20 7.20 28.14
CA SER A 254 -16.28 7.09 29.12
C SER A 254 -16.48 5.67 29.65
N SER A 255 -15.54 4.76 29.41
CA SER A 255 -15.61 3.37 29.90
C SER A 255 -14.30 2.85 30.51
N GLU A 256 -13.43 3.74 30.97
CA GLU A 256 -12.35 3.40 31.92
C GLU A 256 -12.60 4.09 33.26
#